data_AF-A0A379N4A0-F1
#
_entry.id   AF-A0A379N4A0-F1
#
_cell.length_a   1.000
_cell.length_b   1.000
_cell.length_c   1.000
_cell.angle_alpha   90.00
_cell.angle_beta   90.00
_cell.angle_gamma   90.00
#
_symmetry.space_group_name_H-M   'P 1'
#
loop_
_entity.id
_entity.type
_entity.pdbx_description
1 polymer ?
#
loop_
_entity_poly.entity_id
_entity_poly.type
_entity_poly.pdbx_seq_one_letter_code
_entity_poly.pdbx_strand_id
1 'polypeptide(L)'
;MSIPVAGELGLLSEGEYAPILQSHYPHLESLSQEETLGLARWLREQRNRSRDLVRQRRRARRGKGPGPAESSERGLAAKKQVFANALKRVNARLDTLNAGKRRVRNAERLRAALRRREAAPTHHPGGGRTAGEGMTPTRNRGIRVKVDPREVGRVSQFVKNAQARKDRRQAA
;
A
#
# COMPACT_ATOMS: atom_id res chain seq x y z
N MET A 1 -7.28 6.03 -11.05
CA MET A 1 -8.09 7.22 -11.34
C MET A 1 -8.52 7.79 -10.01
N SER A 2 -8.01 8.97 -9.63
CA SER A 2 -8.53 9.72 -8.49
C SER A 2 -9.81 10.43 -8.91
N ILE A 3 -10.88 10.30 -8.14
CA ILE A 3 -12.11 11.06 -8.34
C ILE A 3 -11.86 12.45 -7.73
N PRO A 4 -12.15 13.56 -8.42
CA PRO A 4 -11.99 14.90 -7.84
C PRO A 4 -12.97 15.07 -6.66
N VAL A 5 -12.63 15.92 -5.68
CA VAL A 5 -13.44 16.12 -4.46
C VAL A 5 -14.91 16.43 -4.79
N ALA A 6 -15.17 17.32 -5.75
CA ALA A 6 -16.52 17.63 -6.19
C ALA A 6 -17.26 16.40 -6.76
N GLY A 7 -16.55 15.53 -7.50
CA GLY A 7 -17.10 14.27 -8.00
C GLY A 7 -17.30 13.22 -6.91
N GLU A 8 -16.52 13.26 -5.83
CA GLU A 8 -16.73 12.42 -4.65
C GLU A 8 -18.03 12.84 -3.94
N LEU A 9 -18.26 14.14 -3.74
CA LEU A 9 -19.45 14.68 -3.07
C LEU A 9 -20.74 14.42 -3.86
N GLY A 10 -20.71 14.45 -5.20
CA GLY A 10 -21.90 14.12 -5.99
C GLY A 10 -22.39 12.66 -5.87
N LEU A 11 -21.59 11.77 -5.27
CA LEU A 11 -21.87 10.33 -5.17
C LEU A 11 -22.27 9.87 -3.76
N LEU A 12 -22.18 10.76 -2.78
CA LEU A 12 -22.36 10.47 -1.36
C LEU A 12 -23.69 11.04 -0.86
N SER A 13 -24.23 10.45 0.20
CA SER A 13 -25.38 11.01 0.93
C SER A 13 -24.91 12.04 1.97
N GLU A 14 -25.82 12.86 2.47
CA GLU A 14 -25.53 13.99 3.36
C GLU A 14 -24.66 13.63 4.58
N GLY A 15 -25.01 12.53 5.29
CA GLY A 15 -24.24 12.05 6.43
C GLY A 15 -22.85 11.47 6.12
N GLU A 16 -22.48 11.32 4.85
CA GLU A 16 -21.19 10.78 4.42
C GLU A 16 -20.20 11.86 3.97
N TYR A 17 -20.66 13.10 3.81
CA TYR A 17 -19.82 14.21 3.37
C TYR A 17 -18.74 14.56 4.38
N ALA A 18 -19.12 14.78 5.64
CA ALA A 18 -18.19 15.23 6.68
C ALA A 18 -17.01 14.26 6.89
N PRO A 19 -17.22 12.93 7.03
CA PRO A 19 -16.10 12.00 7.17
C PRO A 19 -15.19 11.93 5.93
N ILE A 20 -15.76 12.11 4.73
CA ILE A 20 -14.97 12.09 3.50
C ILE A 20 -14.13 13.37 3.38
N LEU A 21 -14.67 14.53 3.74
CA LEU A 21 -13.91 15.78 3.82
C LEU A 21 -12.77 15.70 4.84
N GLN A 22 -13.01 15.08 6.01
CA GLN A 22 -11.96 14.80 7.00
C GLN A 22 -10.85 13.90 6.46
N SER A 23 -11.13 13.04 5.48
CA SER A 23 -10.11 12.18 4.85
C SER A 23 -9.19 12.91 3.87
N HIS A 24 -9.49 14.18 3.54
CA HIS A 24 -8.70 15.01 2.64
C HIS A 24 -7.74 15.91 3.42
N TYR A 25 -6.67 16.30 2.74
CA TYR A 25 -5.80 17.38 3.21
C TYR A 25 -6.58 18.72 3.14
N PRO A 26 -6.40 19.66 4.09
CA PRO A 26 -5.51 19.61 5.26
C PRO A 26 -6.10 18.91 6.50
N HIS A 27 -7.41 18.68 6.55
CA HIS A 27 -8.12 18.16 7.73
C HIS A 27 -7.55 16.83 8.26
N LEU A 28 -7.07 15.95 7.38
CA LEU A 28 -6.47 14.67 7.77
C LEU A 28 -5.18 14.86 8.60
N GLU A 29 -4.46 15.97 8.45
CA GLU A 29 -3.24 16.23 9.22
C GLU A 29 -3.53 16.66 10.65
N SER A 30 -4.63 17.37 10.89
CA SER A 30 -5.02 17.82 12.23
C SER A 30 -5.62 16.72 13.10
N LEU A 31 -5.98 15.56 12.52
CA LEU A 31 -6.53 14.43 13.27
C LEU A 31 -5.45 13.75 14.13
N SER A 32 -5.83 13.43 15.37
CA SER A 32 -5.06 12.57 16.26
C SER A 32 -4.99 11.13 15.75
N GLN A 33 -4.10 10.33 16.34
CA GLN A 33 -3.95 8.91 15.98
C GLN A 33 -5.26 8.12 16.20
N GLU A 34 -5.98 8.39 17.28
CA GLU A 34 -7.22 7.70 17.63
C GLU A 34 -8.37 8.07 16.69
N GLU A 35 -8.52 9.37 16.38
CA GLU A 35 -9.51 9.84 15.40
C GLU A 35 -9.23 9.28 14.01
N THR A 36 -7.96 9.24 13.60
CA THR A 36 -7.55 8.64 12.32
C THR A 36 -7.90 7.14 12.27
N LEU A 37 -7.75 6.42 13.39
CA LEU A 37 -8.16 5.02 13.50
C LEU A 37 -9.69 4.86 13.45
N GLY A 38 -10.44 5.72 14.14
CA GLY A 38 -11.90 5.77 14.10
C GLY A 38 -12.43 5.99 12.69
N LEU A 39 -11.87 6.99 12.00
CA LEU A 39 -12.18 7.29 10.61
C LEU A 39 -11.87 6.10 9.68
N ALA A 40 -10.71 5.44 9.87
CA ALA A 40 -10.35 4.25 9.10
C ALA A 40 -11.33 3.08 9.31
N ARG A 41 -11.83 2.88 10.53
CA ARG A 41 -12.83 1.84 10.85
C ARG A 41 -14.15 2.15 10.14
N TRP A 42 -14.64 3.38 10.27
CA TRP A 42 -15.87 3.81 9.62
C TRP A 42 -15.78 3.68 8.09
N LEU A 43 -14.69 4.11 7.47
CA LEU A 43 -14.48 4.00 6.02
C LEU A 43 -14.44 2.55 5.54
N ARG A 44 -13.84 1.63 6.31
CA ARG A 44 -13.85 0.20 5.99
C ARG A 44 -15.27 -0.35 6.00
N GLU A 45 -16.06 0.02 7.00
CA GLU A 45 -17.45 -0.41 7.11
C GLU A 45 -18.28 0.09 5.94
N GLN A 46 -18.23 1.39 5.61
CA GLN A 46 -18.98 1.94 4.48
C GLN A 46 -18.56 1.34 3.13
N ARG A 47 -17.26 1.10 2.94
CA ARG A 47 -16.74 0.42 1.75
C ARG A 47 -17.26 -1.02 1.65
N ASN A 48 -17.26 -1.76 2.77
CA ASN A 48 -17.73 -3.14 2.81
C ASN A 48 -19.24 -3.21 2.54
N ARG A 49 -20.02 -2.35 3.19
CA ARG A 49 -21.46 -2.18 2.93
C ARG A 49 -21.74 -1.91 1.44
N SER A 50 -21.05 -0.94 0.85
CA SER A 50 -21.19 -0.62 -0.58
C SER A 50 -20.80 -1.80 -1.48
N ARG A 51 -19.74 -2.53 -1.13
CA ARG A 51 -19.32 -3.75 -1.85
C ARG A 51 -20.40 -4.83 -1.78
N ASP A 52 -21.01 -5.02 -0.63
CA ASP A 52 -21.97 -6.09 -0.40
C ASP A 52 -23.31 -5.79 -1.09
N LEU A 53 -23.75 -4.53 -1.12
CA LEU A 53 -24.86 -4.07 -1.94
C LEU A 53 -24.63 -4.30 -3.45
N VAL A 54 -23.42 -3.99 -3.96
CA VAL A 54 -23.06 -4.28 -5.37
C VAL A 54 -23.13 -5.78 -5.64
N ARG A 55 -22.62 -6.62 -4.72
CA ARG A 55 -22.67 -8.08 -4.87
C ARG A 55 -24.10 -8.62 -4.85
N GLN A 56 -24.93 -8.13 -3.94
CA GLN A 56 -26.34 -8.51 -3.84
C GLN A 56 -27.08 -8.20 -5.15
N ARG A 57 -26.87 -7.01 -5.73
CA ARG A 57 -27.46 -6.62 -7.01
C ARG A 57 -27.01 -7.48 -8.19
N ARG A 58 -25.71 -7.81 -8.25
CA ARG A 58 -25.21 -8.75 -9.26
C ARG A 58 -25.84 -10.12 -9.13
N ARG A 59 -26.16 -10.58 -7.91
CA ARG A 59 -26.90 -11.82 -7.67
C ARG A 59 -28.37 -11.69 -8.08
N ALA A 60 -29.04 -10.60 -7.71
CA ALA A 60 -30.42 -10.32 -8.09
C ALA A 60 -30.60 -10.27 -9.61
N ARG A 61 -29.71 -9.58 -10.33
CA ARG A 61 -29.69 -9.55 -11.82
C ARG A 61 -29.52 -10.94 -12.44
N ARG A 62 -28.90 -11.88 -11.72
CA ARG A 62 -28.74 -13.28 -12.12
C ARG A 62 -29.90 -14.18 -11.65
N GLY A 63 -30.96 -13.62 -11.05
CA GLY A 63 -32.08 -14.37 -10.46
C GLY A 63 -31.73 -15.12 -9.17
N LYS A 64 -30.59 -14.83 -8.54
CA LYS A 64 -30.04 -15.54 -7.37
C LYS A 64 -30.11 -14.72 -6.08
N GLY A 65 -31.06 -13.80 -5.97
CA GLY A 65 -31.19 -12.90 -4.82
C GLY A 65 -32.51 -12.12 -4.82
N PRO A 66 -32.79 -11.38 -3.73
CA PRO A 66 -34.00 -10.57 -3.61
C PRO A 66 -34.05 -9.50 -4.71
N GLY A 67 -35.26 -9.08 -5.09
CA GLY A 67 -35.56 -8.21 -6.24
C GLY A 67 -34.78 -6.88 -6.30
N PRO A 68 -34.83 -6.19 -7.45
CA PRO A 68 -34.00 -5.01 -7.67
C PRO A 68 -34.35 -3.87 -6.70
N ALA A 69 -33.35 -3.37 -5.97
CA ALA A 69 -33.45 -2.14 -5.19
C ALA A 69 -33.31 -0.90 -6.10
N GLU A 70 -33.87 0.24 -5.69
CA GLU A 70 -34.02 1.46 -6.52
C GLU A 70 -32.72 2.11 -7.02
N SER A 71 -31.63 2.04 -6.25
CA SER A 71 -30.34 2.68 -6.60
C SER A 71 -29.70 2.08 -7.88
N SER A 72 -28.66 2.67 -8.45
CA SER A 72 -27.93 2.08 -9.59
C SER A 72 -26.70 1.26 -9.15
N GLU A 73 -26.42 0.10 -9.78
CA GLU A 73 -25.18 -0.68 -9.52
C GLU A 73 -23.93 0.20 -9.77
N ARG A 74 -23.96 1.01 -10.83
CA ARG A 74 -22.84 1.90 -11.20
C ARG A 74 -22.61 2.97 -10.12
N GLY A 75 -23.69 3.54 -9.58
CA GLY A 75 -23.62 4.51 -8.48
C GLY A 75 -23.00 3.91 -7.22
N LEU A 76 -23.45 2.72 -6.82
CA LEU A 76 -22.88 2.00 -5.66
C LEU A 76 -21.41 1.60 -5.87
N ALA A 77 -21.05 1.20 -7.09
CA ALA A 77 -19.66 0.90 -7.43
C ALA A 77 -18.78 2.16 -7.37
N ALA A 78 -19.27 3.30 -7.86
CA ALA A 78 -18.57 4.59 -7.77
C ALA A 78 -18.41 5.03 -6.31
N LYS A 79 -19.49 4.95 -5.52
CA LYS A 79 -19.50 5.23 -4.07
C LYS A 79 -18.49 4.37 -3.30
N LYS A 80 -18.42 3.07 -3.61
CA LYS A 80 -17.38 2.17 -3.07
C LYS A 80 -15.96 2.66 -3.38
N GLN A 81 -15.71 3.19 -4.59
CA GLN A 81 -14.39 3.71 -4.97
C GLN A 81 -14.04 4.96 -4.16
N VAL A 82 -15.00 5.84 -3.91
CA VAL A 82 -14.83 7.00 -3.02
C VAL A 82 -14.35 6.55 -1.63
N PHE A 83 -15.04 5.61 -1.00
CA PHE A 83 -14.62 5.07 0.31
C PHE A 83 -13.25 4.37 0.26
N ALA A 84 -12.94 3.66 -0.83
CA ALA A 84 -11.64 3.00 -0.98
C ALA A 84 -10.49 4.02 -1.11
N ASN A 85 -10.70 5.11 -1.85
CA ASN A 85 -9.73 6.18 -2.01
C ASN A 85 -9.51 6.95 -0.69
N ALA A 86 -10.59 7.31 0.01
CA ALA A 86 -10.53 7.90 1.34
C ALA A 86 -9.77 7.01 2.33
N LEU A 87 -10.08 5.71 2.34
CA LEU A 87 -9.38 4.75 3.20
C LEU A 87 -7.89 4.66 2.88
N LYS A 88 -7.50 4.76 1.60
CA LYS A 88 -6.10 4.78 1.19
C LYS A 88 -5.37 6.01 1.78
N ARG A 89 -5.96 7.19 1.72
CA ARG A 89 -5.40 8.43 2.29
C ARG A 89 -5.22 8.29 3.80
N VAL A 90 -6.24 7.83 4.50
CA VAL A 90 -6.23 7.64 5.96
C VAL A 90 -5.20 6.59 6.40
N ASN A 91 -5.09 5.46 5.69
CA ASN A 91 -4.05 4.47 6.00
C ASN A 91 -2.64 5.03 5.82
N ALA A 92 -2.40 5.86 4.79
CA ALA A 92 -1.10 6.50 4.60
C ALA A 92 -0.76 7.45 5.78
N ARG A 93 -1.75 8.16 6.33
CA ARG A 93 -1.57 8.96 7.55
C ARG A 93 -1.24 8.08 8.75
N LEU A 94 -1.95 6.96 8.96
CA LEU A 94 -1.63 6.01 10.03
C LEU A 94 -0.24 5.42 9.90
N ASP A 95 0.20 5.09 8.69
CA ASP A 95 1.55 4.59 8.43
C ASP A 95 2.61 5.63 8.79
N THR A 96 2.34 6.90 8.49
CA THR A 96 3.21 8.03 8.85
C THR A 96 3.29 8.20 10.36
N LEU A 97 2.16 8.23 11.06
CA LEU A 97 2.11 8.33 12.53
C LEU A 97 2.81 7.14 13.21
N ASN A 98 2.71 5.95 12.64
CA ASN A 98 3.34 4.74 13.19
C ASN A 98 4.79 4.54 12.77
N ALA A 99 5.31 5.30 11.79
CA ALA A 99 6.66 5.11 11.26
C ALA A 99 7.73 5.22 12.36
N GLY A 100 7.60 6.18 13.28
CA GLY A 100 8.51 6.34 14.42
C GLY A 100 8.49 5.12 15.35
N LYS A 101 7.30 4.70 15.80
CA LYS A 101 7.11 3.51 16.65
C LYS A 101 7.66 2.24 15.99
N ARG A 102 7.48 2.08 14.68
CA ARG A 102 8.02 0.96 13.90
C ARG A 102 9.55 0.96 13.86
N ARG A 103 10.19 2.12 13.67
CA ARG A 103 11.66 2.25 13.64
C ARG A 103 12.28 1.83 14.98
N VAL A 104 11.73 2.32 16.09
CA VAL A 104 12.22 1.98 17.45
C VAL A 104 12.11 0.47 17.69
N ARG A 105 10.91 -0.11 17.49
CA ARG A 105 10.69 -1.55 17.66
C ARG A 105 11.60 -2.41 16.78
N ASN A 106 11.84 -1.98 15.54
CA ASN A 106 12.72 -2.71 14.62
C ASN A 106 14.18 -2.66 15.08
N ALA A 107 14.64 -1.51 15.57
CA ALA A 107 15.98 -1.37 16.13
C ALA A 107 16.18 -2.26 17.38
N GLU A 108 15.19 -2.31 18.26
CA GLU A 108 15.21 -3.20 19.44
C GLU A 108 15.28 -4.68 19.05
N ARG A 109 14.46 -5.10 18.08
CA ARG A 109 14.48 -6.47 17.55
C ARG A 109 15.83 -6.83 16.94
N LEU A 110 16.43 -5.91 16.18
CA LEU A 110 17.76 -6.10 15.61
C LEU A 110 18.82 -6.26 16.69
N ARG A 111 18.83 -5.38 17.70
CA ARG A 111 19.74 -5.48 18.85
C ARG A 111 19.57 -6.80 19.60
N ALA A 112 18.34 -7.25 19.81
CA ALA A 112 18.07 -8.54 20.44
C ALA A 112 18.57 -9.72 19.59
N ALA A 113 18.41 -9.66 18.26
CA ALA A 113 18.93 -10.68 17.35
C ALA A 113 20.47 -10.72 17.35
N LEU A 114 21.13 -9.56 17.38
CA LEU A 114 22.60 -9.48 17.50
C LEU A 114 23.10 -10.11 18.80
N ARG A 115 22.49 -9.78 19.95
CA ARG A 115 22.83 -10.41 21.23
C ARG A 115 22.68 -11.93 21.20
N ARG A 116 21.62 -12.46 20.58
CA ARG A 116 21.43 -13.91 20.42
C ARG A 116 22.51 -14.53 19.54
N ARG A 117 22.92 -13.85 18.47
CA ARG A 117 23.99 -14.30 17.58
C ARG A 117 25.34 -14.31 18.30
N GLU A 118 25.63 -13.28 19.08
CA GLU A 118 26.88 -13.18 19.85
C GLU A 118 26.96 -14.21 20.98
N ALA A 119 25.83 -14.52 21.62
CA ALA A 119 25.74 -15.54 22.67
C ALA A 119 25.66 -16.98 22.14
N ALA A 120 25.46 -17.17 20.82
CA ALA A 120 25.36 -18.51 20.24
C ALA A 120 26.75 -19.19 20.27
N PRO A 121 26.85 -20.41 20.81
CA PRO A 121 28.11 -21.13 20.83
C PRO A 121 28.59 -21.40 19.39
N THR A 122 29.87 -21.14 19.13
CA THR A 122 30.51 -21.49 17.86
C THR A 122 30.69 -23.01 17.80
N HIS A 123 29.91 -23.68 16.95
CA HIS A 123 29.96 -25.13 16.76
C HIS A 123 31.12 -25.62 15.86
N HIS A 124 31.94 -24.71 15.33
CA HIS A 124 33.13 -25.05 14.58
C HIS A 124 34.38 -24.88 15.46
N PRO A 125 35.41 -25.71 15.26
CA PRO A 125 36.70 -25.47 15.90
C PRO A 125 37.21 -24.08 15.54
N GLY A 126 37.89 -23.42 16.48
CA GLY A 126 38.62 -22.20 16.17
C GLY A 126 39.68 -22.48 15.11
N GLY A 127 39.89 -21.55 14.17
CA GLY A 127 41.05 -21.63 13.28
C GLY A 127 42.30 -21.49 14.14
N GLY A 128 43.00 -22.59 14.44
CA GLY A 128 44.15 -22.59 15.35
C GLY A 128 45.31 -21.67 14.91
N ARG A 129 46.44 -21.74 15.64
CA ARG A 129 47.65 -21.00 15.27
C ARG A 129 48.11 -21.42 13.88
N THR A 130 48.06 -20.51 12.92
CA THR A 130 48.66 -20.68 11.59
C THR A 130 50.01 -19.96 11.58
N ALA A 131 51.03 -20.57 10.98
CA ALA A 131 52.41 -20.08 11.01
C ALA A 131 52.68 -18.85 10.12
N GLY A 132 51.67 -18.34 9.42
CA GLY A 132 51.74 -17.09 8.66
C GLY A 132 50.65 -16.13 9.13
N GLU A 133 50.81 -14.84 8.84
CA GLU A 133 49.66 -13.94 8.72
C GLU A 133 48.65 -14.67 7.83
N GLY A 134 47.53 -15.15 8.39
CA GLY A 134 46.62 -16.02 7.66
C GLY A 134 46.16 -15.40 6.32
N MET A 135 45.44 -16.15 5.49
CA MET A 135 44.85 -15.58 4.26
C MET A 135 44.10 -14.29 4.59
N THR A 136 44.60 -13.14 4.11
CA THR A 136 43.85 -11.88 4.12
C THR A 136 42.47 -12.14 3.53
N PRO A 137 41.37 -11.82 4.21
CA PRO A 137 40.05 -12.06 3.69
C PRO A 137 39.90 -11.32 2.37
N THR A 138 39.86 -12.07 1.27
CA THR A 138 39.58 -11.51 -0.05
C THR A 138 38.15 -10.99 0.04
N ARG A 139 38.00 -9.66 0.19
CA ARG A 139 36.67 -9.03 0.16
C ARG A 139 35.98 -9.55 -1.09
N ASN A 140 34.88 -10.28 -0.91
CA ASN A 140 34.03 -10.68 -2.02
C ASN A 140 33.63 -9.38 -2.71
N ARG A 141 34.28 -9.06 -3.83
CA ARG A 141 33.92 -7.94 -4.69
C ARG A 141 32.62 -8.39 -5.32
N GLY A 142 31.52 -8.18 -4.59
CA GLY A 142 30.22 -8.78 -4.87
C GLY A 142 29.93 -8.76 -6.36
N ILE A 143 29.36 -9.86 -6.85
CA ILE A 143 29.09 -10.10 -8.27
C ILE A 143 28.59 -8.80 -8.92
N ARG A 144 29.46 -8.14 -9.70
CA ARG A 144 29.03 -7.04 -10.55
C ARG A 144 28.22 -7.71 -11.65
N VAL A 145 26.90 -7.74 -11.49
CA VAL A 145 25.99 -8.18 -12.54
C VAL A 145 26.18 -7.18 -13.68
N LYS A 146 26.97 -7.58 -14.68
CA LYS A 146 27.13 -6.83 -15.91
C LYS A 146 25.89 -7.14 -16.74
N VAL A 147 24.90 -6.25 -16.67
CA VAL A 147 23.68 -6.36 -17.47
C VAL A 147 24.08 -6.34 -18.95
N ASP A 148 23.53 -7.27 -19.74
CA ASP A 148 23.77 -7.29 -21.19
C ASP A 148 23.28 -5.97 -21.79
N PRO A 149 24.13 -5.21 -22.53
CA PRO A 149 23.70 -3.99 -23.21
C PRO A 149 22.43 -4.14 -24.06
N ARG A 150 22.17 -5.33 -24.61
CA ARG A 150 20.95 -5.64 -25.38
C ARG A 150 19.69 -5.60 -24.51
N GLU A 151 19.79 -5.99 -23.24
CA GLU A 151 18.68 -5.95 -22.30
C GLU A 151 18.34 -4.51 -21.91
N VAL A 152 19.36 -3.66 -21.74
CA VAL A 152 19.18 -2.21 -21.52
C VAL A 152 18.42 -1.57 -22.68
N GLY A 153 18.83 -1.83 -23.92
CA GLY A 153 18.16 -1.33 -25.11
C GLY A 153 16.71 -1.81 -25.21
N ARG A 154 16.47 -3.10 -24.98
CA ARG A 154 15.13 -3.70 -25.00
C ARG A 154 14.20 -3.06 -23.96
N VAL A 155 14.66 -2.91 -22.71
CA VAL A 155 13.87 -2.29 -21.63
C VAL A 155 13.59 -0.82 -21.95
N SER A 156 14.59 -0.08 -22.45
CA SER A 156 14.42 1.31 -22.87
C SER A 156 13.35 1.46 -23.96
N GLN A 157 13.39 0.64 -25.01
CA GLN A 157 12.38 0.68 -26.07
C GLN A 157 11.00 0.25 -25.57
N PHE A 158 10.93 -0.75 -24.71
CA PHE A 158 9.68 -1.18 -24.10
C PHE A 158 9.01 -0.05 -23.31
N VAL A 159 9.76 0.66 -22.46
CA VAL A 159 9.26 1.79 -21.66
C VAL A 159 8.82 2.95 -22.57
N LYS A 160 9.63 3.29 -23.58
CA LYS A 160 9.29 4.34 -24.56
C LYS A 160 7.98 4.03 -25.28
N ASN A 161 7.80 2.79 -25.74
CA ASN A 161 6.59 2.34 -26.42
C ASN A 161 5.37 2.34 -25.47
N ALA A 162 5.55 1.91 -24.22
CA ALA A 162 4.48 1.93 -23.22
C ALA A 162 4.02 3.36 -22.89
N GLN A 163 4.95 4.31 -22.77
CA GLN A 163 4.64 5.71 -22.53
C GLN A 163 3.89 6.33 -23.72
N ALA A 164 4.37 6.11 -24.95
CA ALA A 164 3.67 6.58 -26.16
C ALA A 164 2.22 6.04 -26.25
N ARG A 165 1.99 4.78 -25.86
CA ARG A 165 0.63 4.21 -25.80
C ARG A 165 -0.24 4.88 -24.73
N LYS A 166 0.36 5.27 -23.60
CA LYS A 166 -0.34 5.97 -22.53
C LYS A 166 -0.70 7.40 -22.95
N ASP A 167 0.23 8.12 -23.57
CA ASP A 167 0.02 9.50 -24.02
C ASP A 167 -1.07 9.57 -25.10
N ARG A 168 -1.08 8.62 -26.05
CA ARG A 168 -2.16 8.49 -27.04
C ARG A 168 -3.55 8.28 -26.41
N ARG A 169 -3.63 7.62 -25.25
CA ARG A 169 -4.91 7.44 -24.52
C ARG A 169 -5.31 8.66 -23.70
N GLN A 170 -4.40 9.59 -23.45
CA GLN A 170 -4.69 10.84 -22.74
C GLN A 170 -5.02 11.98 -23.71
N ALA A 171 -4.54 11.90 -24.95
CA ALA A 171 -4.82 12.87 -26.01
C ALA A 171 -6.09 12.57 -26.84
N ALA A 172 -6.74 11.42 -26.62
CA ALA A 172 -8.02 11.02 -27.21
C ALA A 172 -9.11 10.99 -26.13
#